data_AF-A0AA38H280-F1
#
_entry.id   AF-A0AA38H280-F1
#
_cell.length_a   1.000
_cell.length_b   1.000
_cell.length_c   1.000
_cell.angle_alpha   90.00
_cell.angle_beta   90.00
_cell.angle_gamma   90.00
#
_symmetry.space_group_name_H-M   'P 1'
#
loop_
_entity.id
_entity.type
_entity.pdbx_description
1 polymer ?
#
loop_
_entity_poly.entity_id
_entity_poly.type
_entity_poly.pdbx_seq_one_letter_code
_entity_poly.pdbx_strand_id
1 'polypeptide(L)'
;MFSHKPPPPPRRARLAYDPFRAPEDTPLPPSPPPPASAHVLGHLISYITVFQNAHPDWESAGELWIHTSAEALMEDYGAEGEGKKRNFGRPLPLFLESTRRNDNLEFAGWYQLDKLRVVPAESDELRELLHRKEAAQSYKGGRPAHLWAESFAQQWIKLRLTRSPPLSDHYARLEDPMKLRGGPQGEVQRYLLTIGGLEEEMTILEGETVTELAV
;
A
#
# COMPACT_ATOMS: atom_id res chain seq x y z
N MET A 1 10.54 -14.39 -5.16
CA MET A 1 9.95 -13.32 -5.98
C MET A 1 11.05 -12.71 -6.82
N PHE A 2 11.12 -13.04 -8.11
CA PHE A 2 11.89 -12.21 -9.05
C PHE A 2 10.88 -11.26 -9.69
N SER A 3 10.78 -10.05 -9.16
CA SER A 3 10.35 -8.93 -9.99
C SER A 3 11.47 -8.81 -11.02
N HIS A 4 11.24 -9.36 -12.22
CA HIS A 4 12.11 -9.05 -13.33
C HIS A 4 11.94 -7.57 -13.59
N LYS A 5 12.84 -6.75 -13.01
CA LYS A 5 13.06 -5.40 -13.48
C LYS A 5 13.22 -5.54 -15.00
N PRO A 6 12.36 -4.91 -15.82
CA PRO A 6 12.54 -4.95 -17.25
C PRO A 6 14.00 -4.54 -17.54
N PRO A 7 14.69 -5.22 -18.48
CA PRO A 7 16.06 -4.87 -18.80
C PRO A 7 16.10 -3.37 -19.07
N PRO A 8 17.10 -2.65 -18.53
CA PRO A 8 17.23 -1.23 -18.77
C PRO A 8 17.19 -1.01 -20.28
N PRO A 9 16.44 -0.01 -20.77
CA PRO A 9 16.34 0.23 -22.20
C PRO A 9 17.74 0.33 -22.78
N PRO A 10 18.01 -0.26 -23.95
CA PRO A 10 19.34 -0.23 -24.54
C PRO A 10 19.79 1.24 -24.58
N ARG A 11 21.01 1.50 -24.06
CA ARG A 11 21.60 2.84 -24.11
C ARG A 11 21.61 3.26 -25.58
N ARG A 12 20.73 4.21 -25.93
CA ARG A 12 20.70 4.76 -27.28
C ARG A 12 22.10 5.26 -27.59
N ALA A 13 22.71 4.76 -28.66
CA ALA A 13 23.98 5.28 -29.14
C ALA A 13 23.81 6.79 -29.27
N ARG A 14 24.69 7.57 -28.63
CA ARG A 14 24.68 9.02 -28.81
C ARG A 14 24.92 9.27 -30.29
N LEU A 15 23.95 9.93 -30.94
CA LEU A 15 24.14 10.40 -32.30
C LEU A 15 25.39 11.29 -32.33
N ALA A 16 26.22 11.14 -33.36
CA ALA A 16 27.38 12.01 -33.55
C ALA A 16 26.91 13.47 -33.58
N TYR A 17 27.66 14.36 -32.93
CA TYR A 17 27.32 15.78 -32.89
C TYR A 17 27.36 16.36 -34.32
N ASP A 18 26.23 16.86 -34.78
CA ASP A 18 26.09 17.55 -36.05
C ASP A 18 25.85 19.05 -35.79
N PRO A 19 26.83 19.93 -36.10
CA PRO A 19 26.73 21.36 -35.84
C PRO A 19 25.71 22.08 -36.73
N PHE A 20 25.17 21.43 -37.76
CA PHE A 20 24.16 21.99 -38.66
C PHE A 20 22.74 21.52 -38.35
N ARG A 21 22.57 20.64 -37.36
CA ARG A 21 21.26 20.12 -36.97
C ARG A 21 20.44 21.20 -36.28
N ALA A 22 19.33 21.61 -36.88
CA ALA A 22 18.40 22.51 -36.23
C ALA A 22 17.63 21.78 -35.10
N PRO A 23 17.17 22.49 -34.05
CA PRO A 23 16.39 21.89 -32.97
C PRO A 23 15.14 21.15 -33.47
N GLU A 24 14.52 21.66 -34.53
CA GLU A 24 13.36 21.04 -35.22
C GLU A 24 13.68 19.68 -35.87
N ASP A 25 14.94 19.43 -36.27
CA ASP A 25 15.38 18.17 -36.91
C ASP A 25 15.78 17.09 -35.89
N THR A 26 15.59 17.38 -34.60
CA THR A 26 15.81 16.42 -33.52
C THR A 26 14.53 15.62 -33.31
N PRO A 27 14.50 14.30 -33.61
CA PRO A 27 13.32 13.50 -33.37
C PRO A 27 13.00 13.54 -31.89
N LEU A 28 11.76 13.94 -31.57
CA LEU A 28 11.26 13.93 -30.21
C LEU A 28 11.46 12.52 -29.62
N PRO A 29 11.78 12.40 -28.32
CA PRO A 29 11.72 11.11 -27.68
C PRO A 29 10.31 10.53 -27.90
N PRO A 30 10.18 9.20 -28.12
CA PRO A 30 8.85 8.61 -28.20
C PRO A 30 8.10 8.98 -26.93
N SER A 31 6.85 9.38 -27.08
CA SER A 31 5.98 9.69 -25.94
C SER A 31 6.04 8.53 -24.95
N PRO A 32 6.09 8.81 -23.63
CA PRO A 32 6.00 7.76 -22.65
C PRO A 32 4.71 6.96 -22.90
N PRO A 33 4.72 5.63 -22.69
CA PRO A 33 3.49 4.86 -22.79
C PRO A 33 2.44 5.48 -21.85
N PRO A 34 1.15 5.41 -22.22
CA PRO A 34 0.10 5.86 -21.33
C PRO A 34 0.22 5.13 -19.98
N PRO A 35 -0.11 5.80 -18.87
CA PRO A 35 -0.12 5.14 -17.57
C PRO A 35 -1.06 3.94 -17.62
N ALA A 36 -0.68 2.85 -16.95
CA ALA A 36 -1.54 1.67 -16.83
C ALA A 36 -2.88 2.09 -16.20
N SER A 37 -3.97 1.49 -16.67
CA SER A 37 -5.29 1.70 -16.07
C SER A 37 -5.27 1.28 -14.60
N ALA A 38 -5.95 2.06 -13.75
CA ALA A 38 -6.10 1.71 -12.35
C ALA A 38 -6.90 0.40 -12.21
N HIS A 39 -6.46 -0.48 -11.31
CA HIS A 39 -7.18 -1.72 -11.01
C HIS A 39 -8.53 -1.39 -10.34
N VAL A 40 -9.62 -2.06 -10.73
CA VAL A 40 -10.99 -1.75 -10.26
C VAL A 40 -11.13 -1.89 -8.74
N LEU A 41 -10.44 -2.87 -8.17
CA LEU A 41 -10.34 -3.08 -6.72
C LEU A 41 -9.15 -2.37 -6.04
N GLY A 42 -8.53 -1.39 -6.70
CA GLY A 42 -7.34 -0.67 -6.18
C GLY A 42 -7.59 0.13 -4.91
N HIS A 43 -8.85 0.33 -4.53
CA HIS A 43 -9.28 0.97 -3.28
C HIS A 43 -9.24 0.02 -2.07
N LEU A 44 -9.07 -1.29 -2.27
CA LEU A 44 -8.99 -2.28 -1.20
C LEU A 44 -7.54 -2.53 -0.77
N ILE A 45 -7.33 -2.58 0.54
CA ILE A 45 -6.07 -2.98 1.16
C ILE A 45 -5.94 -4.51 1.12
N SER A 46 -4.92 -5.02 0.44
CA SER A 46 -4.71 -6.48 0.39
C SER A 46 -3.86 -7.01 1.55
N TYR A 47 -2.94 -6.20 2.06
CA TYR A 47 -2.05 -6.57 3.17
C TYR A 47 -1.46 -5.32 3.82
N ILE A 48 -0.92 -5.48 5.03
CA ILE A 48 -0.24 -4.42 5.78
C ILE A 48 1.21 -4.82 5.95
N THR A 49 2.13 -3.91 5.68
CA THR A 49 3.56 -4.11 5.94
C THR A 49 4.03 -3.06 6.93
N VAL A 50 4.68 -3.50 8.00
CA VAL A 50 5.29 -2.61 9.00
C VAL A 50 6.80 -2.79 8.96
N PHE A 51 7.49 -1.72 8.57
CA PHE A 51 8.94 -1.65 8.59
C PHE A 51 9.47 -1.28 9.97
N GLN A 52 10.68 -1.71 10.27
CA GLN A 52 11.32 -1.38 11.54
C GLN A 52 11.42 0.13 11.70
N ASN A 53 11.13 0.60 12.91
CA ASN A 53 11.14 2.01 13.28
C ASN A 53 10.18 2.92 12.51
N ALA A 54 9.46 2.43 11.50
CA ALA A 54 8.54 3.26 10.71
C ALA A 54 7.31 3.67 11.52
N HIS A 55 6.88 2.85 12.47
CA HIS A 55 5.69 3.08 13.28
C HIS A 55 6.01 2.92 14.77
N PRO A 56 6.34 4.00 15.49
CA PRO A 56 6.80 3.91 16.88
C PRO A 56 5.74 3.36 17.84
N ASP A 57 4.44 3.55 17.52
CA ASP A 57 3.32 3.12 18.35
C ASP A 57 2.77 1.73 17.95
N TRP A 58 3.38 1.07 16.97
CA TRP A 58 2.90 -0.23 16.47
C TRP A 58 2.94 -1.31 17.54
N GLU A 59 4.09 -1.51 18.18
CA GLU A 59 4.28 -2.61 19.14
C GLU A 59 3.50 -2.39 20.44
N SER A 60 3.39 -1.14 20.89
CA SER A 60 2.77 -0.79 22.16
C SER A 60 1.26 -0.62 22.08
N ALA A 61 0.74 -0.05 20.99
CA ALA A 61 -0.66 0.33 20.87
C ALA A 61 -1.38 -0.29 19.67
N GLY A 62 -0.66 -0.98 18.76
CA GLY A 62 -1.22 -1.48 17.51
C GLY A 62 -1.61 -0.34 16.56
N GLU A 63 -0.90 0.79 16.62
CA GLU A 63 -1.26 2.01 15.91
C GLU A 63 -0.33 2.26 14.72
N LEU A 64 -0.94 2.52 13.56
CA LEU A 64 -0.24 2.91 12.34
C LEU A 64 -0.61 4.35 11.97
N TRP A 65 0.37 5.05 11.42
CA TRP A 65 0.27 6.46 11.06
C TRP A 65 0.63 6.60 9.59
N ILE A 66 -0.32 7.06 8.77
CA ILE A 66 -0.15 7.13 7.32
C ILE A 66 -0.73 8.44 6.77
N HIS A 67 -0.15 8.92 5.67
CA HIS A 67 -0.63 10.09 4.93
C HIS A 67 -0.89 9.78 3.45
N THR A 68 -0.11 8.87 2.84
CA THR A 68 -0.14 8.57 1.40
C THR A 68 -1.47 8.04 0.88
N SER A 69 -2.24 7.35 1.73
CA SER A 69 -3.54 6.77 1.38
C SER A 69 -4.63 7.23 2.34
N ALA A 70 -4.40 8.36 3.02
CA ALA A 70 -5.32 8.89 4.02
C ALA A 70 -6.70 9.18 3.41
N GLU A 71 -6.75 9.83 2.25
CA GLU A 71 -7.99 10.24 1.59
C GLU A 71 -8.91 9.05 1.29
N ALA A 72 -8.39 8.03 0.60
CA ALA A 72 -9.16 6.84 0.25
C ALA A 72 -9.70 6.09 1.49
N LEU A 73 -8.91 6.04 2.58
CA LEU A 73 -9.35 5.38 3.81
C LEU A 73 -10.34 6.22 4.62
N MET A 74 -10.24 7.55 4.57
CA MET A 74 -11.25 8.43 5.15
C MET A 74 -12.57 8.33 4.41
N GLU A 75 -12.56 8.26 3.08
CA GLU A 75 -13.76 8.06 2.26
C GLU A 75 -14.42 6.71 2.58
N ASP A 76 -13.64 5.63 2.63
CA ASP A 76 -14.15 4.30 2.97
C ASP A 76 -14.69 4.21 4.40
N TYR A 77 -14.03 4.86 5.37
CA TYR A 77 -14.48 4.92 6.75
C TYR A 77 -15.72 5.81 6.93
N GLY A 78 -15.85 6.87 6.12
CA GLY A 78 -16.91 7.87 6.20
C GLY A 78 -16.82 8.78 7.43
N ALA A 79 -17.72 9.77 7.49
CA ALA A 79 -17.87 10.61 8.67
C ALA A 79 -18.25 9.76 9.88
N GLU A 80 -17.52 9.89 10.98
CA GLU A 80 -17.76 9.18 12.25
C GLU A 80 -17.84 7.64 12.15
N GLY A 81 -17.35 7.05 11.06
CA GLY A 81 -17.46 5.62 10.83
C GLY A 81 -18.83 5.20 10.28
N GLU A 82 -19.47 6.02 9.44
CA GLU A 82 -20.71 5.65 8.75
C GLU A 82 -20.49 5.27 7.27
N GLY A 83 -19.24 5.22 6.82
CA GLY A 83 -18.89 4.81 5.46
C GLY A 83 -19.12 3.33 5.18
N LYS A 84 -18.84 2.92 3.94
CA LYS A 84 -18.99 1.53 3.49
C LYS A 84 -18.08 0.56 4.22
N LYS A 85 -16.96 1.05 4.79
CA LYS A 85 -16.04 0.30 5.65
C LYS A 85 -15.49 -0.97 5.00
N ARG A 86 -15.26 -0.96 3.69
CA ARG A 86 -14.75 -2.11 2.95
C ARG A 86 -13.37 -2.56 3.42
N ASN A 87 -12.58 -1.68 4.02
CA ASN A 87 -11.28 -2.00 4.62
C ASN A 87 -11.29 -2.22 6.14
N PHE A 88 -12.42 -1.97 6.80
CA PHE A 88 -12.55 -2.02 8.26
C PHE A 88 -13.27 -3.28 8.71
N GLY A 89 -12.87 -3.82 9.87
CA GLY A 89 -13.49 -5.02 10.45
C GLY A 89 -13.20 -6.34 9.72
N ARG A 90 -12.53 -6.32 8.55
CA ARG A 90 -12.13 -7.53 7.84
C ARG A 90 -10.71 -7.99 8.20
N PRO A 91 -10.43 -9.30 8.13
CA PRO A 91 -9.08 -9.81 8.31
C PRO A 91 -8.15 -9.39 7.17
N LEU A 92 -7.03 -8.79 7.55
CA LEU A 92 -5.93 -8.36 6.71
C LEU A 92 -4.65 -9.04 7.19
N PRO A 93 -3.85 -9.60 6.28
CA PRO A 93 -2.59 -10.19 6.66
C PRO A 93 -1.57 -9.09 6.93
N LEU A 94 -0.91 -9.19 8.08
CA LEU A 94 0.14 -8.26 8.49
C LEU A 94 1.51 -8.90 8.39
N PHE A 95 2.43 -8.17 7.80
CA PHE A 95 3.81 -8.57 7.60
C PHE A 95 4.77 -7.59 8.28
N LEU A 96 5.80 -8.13 8.94
CA LEU A 96 6.85 -7.34 9.59
C LEU A 96 8.17 -7.51 8.84
N GLU A 97 8.97 -6.45 8.77
CA GLU A 97 10.34 -6.55 8.28
C GLU A 97 11.19 -7.44 9.21
N SER A 98 11.71 -8.55 8.67
CA SER A 98 12.56 -9.48 9.40
C SER A 98 13.91 -8.84 9.72
N THR A 99 14.35 -8.93 10.98
CA THR A 99 15.71 -8.59 11.40
C THR A 99 16.75 -9.65 10.97
N ARG A 100 16.30 -10.85 10.57
CA ARG A 100 17.18 -12.03 10.41
C ARG A 100 17.73 -12.22 9.00
N ARG A 101 17.07 -11.67 7.98
CA ARG A 101 17.52 -11.71 6.58
C ARG A 101 17.18 -10.38 5.91
N ASN A 102 18.17 -9.74 5.30
CA ASN A 102 17.96 -8.54 4.50
C ASN A 102 16.84 -8.81 3.46
N ASP A 103 15.80 -7.99 3.51
CA ASP A 103 14.67 -7.93 2.57
C ASP A 103 13.56 -9.00 2.69
N ASN A 104 13.47 -9.75 3.80
CA ASN A 104 12.34 -10.66 4.00
C ASN A 104 11.24 -10.06 4.90
N LEU A 105 10.00 -10.17 4.42
CA LEU A 105 8.80 -9.93 5.20
C LEU A 105 8.35 -11.22 5.89
N GLU A 106 8.09 -11.17 7.19
CA GLU A 106 7.56 -12.27 7.98
C GLU A 106 6.08 -12.07 8.27
N PHE A 107 5.28 -13.12 8.06
CA PHE A 107 3.87 -13.09 8.38
C PHE A 107 3.68 -13.06 9.91
N ALA A 108 3.15 -11.95 10.42
CA ALA A 108 2.91 -11.75 11.86
C ALA A 108 1.47 -12.10 12.29
N GLY A 109 0.63 -12.47 11.34
CA GLY A 109 -0.73 -12.94 11.55
C GLY A 109 -1.80 -12.01 10.97
N TRP A 110 -3.04 -12.29 11.33
CA TRP A 110 -4.22 -11.59 10.84
C TRP A 110 -4.66 -10.47 11.79
N TYR A 111 -4.94 -9.31 11.21
CA TYR A 111 -5.37 -8.10 11.91
C TYR A 111 -6.52 -7.44 11.17
N GLN A 112 -7.29 -6.61 11.85
CA GLN A 112 -8.35 -5.80 11.24
C GLN A 112 -8.14 -4.33 11.57
N LEU A 113 -8.47 -3.45 10.63
CA LEU A 113 -8.60 -2.03 10.92
C LEU A 113 -9.86 -1.83 11.75
N ASP A 114 -9.69 -1.36 12.99
CA ASP A 114 -10.78 -1.13 13.94
C ASP A 114 -11.31 0.30 13.80
N LYS A 115 -10.41 1.28 13.93
CA LYS A 115 -10.77 2.70 13.95
C LYS A 115 -9.78 3.53 13.15
N LEU A 116 -10.31 4.62 12.60
CA LEU A 116 -9.55 5.70 11.97
C LEU A 116 -9.78 6.99 12.74
N ARG A 117 -8.70 7.73 13.00
CA ARG A 117 -8.75 9.10 13.51
C ARG A 117 -7.95 10.01 12.60
N VAL A 118 -8.57 11.10 12.17
CA VAL A 118 -7.89 12.14 11.39
C VAL A 118 -7.01 12.96 12.33
N VAL A 119 -5.77 13.19 11.90
CA VAL A 119 -4.83 14.07 12.58
C VAL A 119 -4.54 15.25 11.66
N PRO A 120 -4.98 16.47 12.03
CA PRO A 120 -4.81 17.65 11.20
C PRO A 120 -3.34 17.92 10.87
N ALA A 121 -3.12 18.47 9.68
CA ALA A 121 -1.84 19.06 9.30
C ALA A 121 -1.41 20.10 10.34
N GLU A 122 -0.09 20.22 10.53
CA GLU A 122 0.54 21.19 11.42
C GLU A 122 0.16 21.11 12.92
N SER A 123 -0.56 20.05 13.33
CA SER A 123 -0.95 19.86 14.72
C SER A 123 0.23 19.51 15.63
N ASP A 124 0.12 19.85 16.92
CA ASP A 124 1.15 19.52 17.91
C ASP A 124 1.36 18.00 18.05
N GLU A 125 0.28 17.23 17.95
CA GLU A 125 0.35 15.76 17.95
C GLU A 125 1.14 15.23 16.74
N LEU A 126 0.91 15.78 15.53
CA LEU A 126 1.67 15.38 14.35
C LEU A 126 3.15 15.80 14.49
N ARG A 127 3.43 16.96 15.06
CA ARG A 127 4.81 17.42 15.32
C ARG A 127 5.55 16.43 16.22
N GLU A 128 4.92 16.02 17.32
CA GLU A 128 5.49 15.04 18.25
C GLU A 128 5.76 13.70 17.57
N LEU A 129 4.81 13.20 16.76
CA LEU A 129 5.00 11.98 15.98
C LEU A 129 6.21 12.07 15.04
N LEU A 130 6.33 13.16 14.27
CA LEU A 130 7.41 13.32 13.30
C LEU A 130 8.77 13.39 14.00
N HIS A 131 8.87 14.06 15.16
CA HIS A 131 10.07 14.04 15.98
C HIS A 131 10.41 12.62 16.47
N ARG A 132 9.43 11.84 16.91
CA ARG A 132 9.66 10.45 17.31
C ARG A 132 10.11 9.58 16.13
N LYS A 133 9.55 9.77 14.94
CA LYS A 133 9.97 9.08 13.70
C LYS A 133 11.39 9.47 13.28
N GLU A 134 11.75 10.74 13.40
CA GLU A 134 13.10 11.22 13.15
C GLU A 134 14.10 10.60 14.14
N ALA A 135 13.80 10.62 15.44
CA ALA A 135 14.62 10.03 16.49
C ALA A 135 14.79 8.51 16.33
N ALA A 136 13.74 7.82 15.88
CA ALA A 136 13.75 6.38 15.61
C ALA A 136 14.49 6.03 14.30
N GLN A 137 14.96 7.01 13.52
CA GLN A 137 15.56 6.80 12.20
C GLN A 137 14.64 5.99 11.26
N SER A 138 13.34 6.33 11.24
CA SER A 138 12.33 5.64 10.41
C SER A 138 12.69 5.59 8.92
N TYR A 139 13.58 6.47 8.44
CA TYR A 139 14.11 6.48 7.08
C TYR A 139 15.60 6.13 7.11
N LYS A 140 15.97 5.00 6.49
CA LYS A 140 17.37 4.56 6.36
C LYS A 140 18.17 5.65 5.62
N GLY A 141 19.14 6.28 6.30
CA GLY A 141 19.94 7.39 5.77
C GLY A 141 19.41 8.79 6.12
N GLY A 142 18.36 8.89 6.92
CA GLY A 142 17.72 10.16 7.28
C GLY A 142 16.81 10.68 6.18
N ARG A 143 15.99 11.68 6.54
CA ARG A 143 15.09 12.36 5.61
C ARG A 143 15.44 13.86 5.61
N PRO A 144 15.60 14.50 4.44
CA PRO A 144 15.94 15.92 4.37
C PRO A 144 14.81 16.79 4.92
N ALA A 145 15.17 17.95 5.49
CA ALA A 145 14.25 18.85 6.20
C ALA A 145 13.02 19.27 5.39
N HIS A 146 13.17 19.52 4.07
CA HIS A 146 12.03 19.90 3.23
C HIS A 146 10.98 18.78 3.14
N LEU A 147 11.39 17.50 3.08
CA LEU A 147 10.44 16.39 3.06
C LEU A 147 9.75 16.18 4.42
N TRP A 148 10.43 16.53 5.53
CA TRP A 148 9.77 16.56 6.84
C TRP A 148 8.73 17.67 6.91
N ALA A 149 9.05 18.87 6.41
CA ALA A 149 8.11 19.97 6.32
C ALA A 149 6.89 19.63 5.45
N GLU A 150 7.12 19.01 4.29
CA GLU A 150 6.04 18.50 3.43
C GLU A 150 5.15 17.48 4.16
N SER A 151 5.75 16.55 4.90
CA SER A 151 4.98 15.60 5.71
C SER A 151 4.21 16.26 6.84
N PHE A 152 4.74 17.33 7.45
CA PHE A 152 4.06 18.08 8.50
C PHE A 152 2.88 18.91 7.98
N ALA A 153 2.99 19.43 6.75
CA ALA A 153 1.95 20.18 6.07
C ALA A 153 0.83 19.30 5.49
N GLN A 154 0.97 17.97 5.54
CA GLN A 154 -0.04 17.03 5.06
C GLN A 154 -0.95 16.57 6.20
N GLN A 155 -2.17 16.22 5.86
CA GLN A 155 -3.08 15.55 6.77
C GLN A 155 -2.69 14.09 6.94
N TRP A 156 -2.71 13.61 8.18
CA TRP A 156 -2.42 12.22 8.52
C TRP A 156 -3.67 11.54 9.05
N ILE A 157 -3.66 10.21 9.00
CA ILE A 157 -4.59 9.39 9.75
C ILE A 157 -3.84 8.46 10.68
N LYS A 158 -4.47 8.23 11.82
CA LYS A 158 -4.07 7.25 12.82
C LYS A 158 -5.04 6.08 12.75
N LEU A 159 -4.51 4.92 12.40
CA LEU A 159 -5.24 3.67 12.29
C LEU A 159 -4.97 2.81 13.52
N ARG A 160 -6.04 2.31 14.14
CA ARG A 160 -5.94 1.30 15.19
C ARG A 160 -6.16 -0.09 14.60
N LEU A 161 -5.23 -1.00 14.87
CA LEU A 161 -5.32 -2.39 14.45
C LEU A 161 -5.59 -3.27 15.66
N THR A 162 -6.46 -4.25 15.47
CA THR A 162 -6.71 -5.31 16.45
C THR A 162 -6.48 -6.67 15.80
N ARG A 163 -6.12 -7.68 16.59
CA ARG A 163 -6.02 -9.05 16.08
C ARG A 163 -7.38 -9.48 15.55
N SER A 164 -7.42 -10.07 14.35
CA SER A 164 -8.65 -10.64 13.82
C SER A 164 -9.10 -11.79 14.72
N PRO A 165 -10.41 -11.95 14.95
CA PRO A 165 -10.91 -13.10 15.65
C PRO A 165 -10.55 -14.38 14.88
N PRO A 166 -10.38 -15.53 15.56
CA PRO A 166 -10.03 -16.78 14.89
C PRO A 166 -11.16 -17.32 14.00
N LEU A 167 -12.38 -16.82 14.20
CA LEU A 167 -13.64 -17.26 13.60
C LEU A 167 -14.50 -16.04 13.30
N SER A 168 -15.28 -16.11 12.23
CA SER A 168 -16.27 -15.10 11.84
C SER A 168 -17.39 -15.77 11.04
N ASP A 169 -18.45 -15.04 10.73
CA ASP A 169 -19.54 -15.49 9.86
C ASP A 169 -19.04 -15.87 8.45
N HIS A 170 -17.93 -15.27 8.00
CA HIS A 170 -17.35 -15.49 6.67
C HIS A 170 -16.23 -16.54 6.65
N TYR A 171 -15.71 -17.00 7.80
CA TYR A 171 -14.62 -17.97 7.84
C TYR A 171 -14.57 -18.79 9.13
N ALA A 172 -14.30 -20.10 8.96
CA ALA A 172 -14.06 -21.03 10.07
C ALA A 172 -12.57 -21.12 10.47
N ARG A 173 -11.66 -20.66 9.62
CA ARG A 173 -10.22 -20.58 9.90
C ARG A 173 -9.55 -19.54 9.02
N LEU A 174 -8.49 -18.93 9.55
CA LEU A 174 -7.61 -18.05 8.80
C LEU A 174 -6.34 -18.79 8.42
N GLU A 175 -6.14 -18.98 7.12
CA GLU A 175 -4.98 -19.68 6.56
C GLU A 175 -3.78 -18.73 6.46
N ASP A 176 -2.57 -19.27 6.38
CA ASP A 176 -1.38 -18.46 6.15
C ASP A 176 -1.33 -18.06 4.66
N PRO A 177 -1.39 -16.77 4.32
CA PRO A 177 -1.41 -16.33 2.92
C PRO A 177 -0.15 -16.74 2.16
N MET A 178 0.97 -17.00 2.85
CA MET A 178 2.22 -17.46 2.24
C MET A 178 2.14 -18.91 1.73
N LYS A 179 1.09 -19.67 2.13
CA LYS A 179 0.87 -21.06 1.70
C LYS A 179 -0.10 -21.18 0.52
N LEU A 180 -0.83 -20.11 0.21
CA LEU A 180 -1.80 -20.05 -0.88
C LEU A 180 -1.08 -19.81 -2.23
N ARG A 181 -1.58 -20.37 -3.33
CA ARG A 181 -0.92 -20.26 -4.65
C ARG A 181 -1.44 -19.06 -5.45
N GLY A 182 -0.63 -18.56 -6.38
CA GLY A 182 -1.12 -17.81 -7.55
C GLY A 182 -0.90 -16.29 -7.62
N GLY A 183 -0.20 -15.65 -6.67
CA GLY A 183 0.15 -14.22 -6.82
C GLY A 183 -1.07 -13.26 -6.89
N PRO A 184 -0.91 -12.05 -7.48
CA PRO A 184 -1.91 -10.98 -7.41
C PRO A 184 -3.27 -11.27 -8.07
N GLN A 185 -3.34 -12.18 -9.06
CA GLN A 185 -4.59 -12.65 -9.68
C GLN A 185 -4.99 -14.08 -9.22
N GLY A 186 -4.32 -14.57 -8.17
CA GLY A 186 -4.36 -15.95 -7.72
C GLY A 186 -5.43 -16.27 -6.68
N GLU A 187 -5.21 -17.39 -5.99
CA GLU A 187 -6.08 -17.85 -4.90
C GLU A 187 -6.07 -16.89 -3.71
N VAL A 188 -4.97 -16.14 -3.51
CA VAL A 188 -4.84 -15.19 -2.39
C VAL A 188 -5.87 -14.06 -2.49
N GLN A 189 -6.04 -13.45 -3.66
CA GLN A 189 -6.97 -12.32 -3.80
C GLN A 189 -8.41 -12.78 -3.57
N ARG A 190 -8.81 -13.92 -4.17
CA ARG A 190 -10.12 -14.53 -3.93
C ARG A 190 -10.30 -14.86 -2.45
N TYR A 191 -9.32 -15.52 -1.85
CA TYR A 191 -9.35 -15.88 -0.44
C TYR A 191 -9.60 -14.65 0.45
N LEU A 192 -8.87 -13.54 0.22
CA LEU A 192 -9.01 -12.30 0.97
C LEU A 192 -10.41 -11.67 0.84
N LEU A 193 -11.01 -11.71 -0.36
CA LEU A 193 -12.37 -11.22 -0.58
C LEU A 193 -13.39 -12.11 0.14
N THR A 194 -13.24 -13.44 0.07
CA THR A 194 -14.12 -14.41 0.74
C THR A 194 -14.10 -14.25 2.25
N ILE A 195 -12.93 -14.27 2.89
CA ILE A 195 -12.84 -14.12 4.36
C ILE A 195 -13.21 -12.72 4.83
N GLY A 196 -13.18 -11.74 3.93
CA GLY A 196 -13.58 -10.36 4.18
C GLY A 196 -15.08 -10.09 4.02
N GLY A 197 -15.87 -11.06 3.53
CA GLY A 197 -17.30 -10.85 3.26
C GLY A 197 -17.57 -9.90 2.09
N LEU A 198 -16.64 -9.78 1.14
CA LEU A 198 -16.69 -8.82 0.02
C LEU A 198 -17.24 -9.47 -1.26
N GLU A 199 -18.51 -9.86 -1.22
CA GLU A 199 -19.19 -10.59 -2.31
C GLU A 199 -19.40 -9.74 -3.58
N GLU A 200 -19.66 -8.45 -3.41
CA GLU A 200 -19.78 -7.50 -4.53
C GLU A 200 -18.45 -7.40 -5.30
N GLU A 201 -17.34 -7.24 -4.57
CA GLU A 201 -16.01 -7.12 -5.15
C GLU A 201 -15.51 -8.44 -5.75
N MET A 202 -15.93 -9.58 -5.19
CA MET A 202 -15.69 -10.89 -5.81
C MET A 202 -16.33 -10.96 -7.20
N THR A 203 -17.60 -10.53 -7.31
CA THR A 203 -18.33 -10.54 -8.59
C THR A 203 -17.65 -9.66 -9.62
N ILE A 204 -17.15 -8.49 -9.22
CA ILE A 204 -16.38 -7.58 -10.09
C ILE A 204 -15.10 -8.28 -10.59
N LEU A 205 -14.35 -8.92 -9.69
CA LEU A 205 -13.11 -9.61 -10.04
C LEU A 205 -13.35 -10.75 -11.04
N GLU A 206 -14.43 -11.52 -10.85
CA GLU A 206 -14.79 -12.62 -11.75
C GLU A 206 -15.28 -12.11 -13.12
N GLY A 207 -16.01 -10.99 -13.16
CA GLY A 207 -16.47 -10.34 -14.39
C GLY A 207 -15.33 -9.85 -15.30
N GLU A 208 -14.23 -9.34 -14.74
CA GLU A 208 -13.05 -8.94 -15.51
C GLU A 208 -12.33 -10.15 -16.16
N THR A 209 -12.16 -11.25 -15.43
CA THR A 209 -11.50 -12.45 -15.98
C THR A 209 -12.22 -13.04 -17.19
N VAL A 210 -13.54 -12.85 -17.32
CA VAL A 210 -14.30 -13.29 -18.49
C VAL A 210 -14.08 -12.38 -19.70
N THR A 211 -13.78 -11.10 -19.46
CA THR A 211 -13.63 -10.09 -20.52
C THR A 211 -12.21 -10.11 -21.10
N GLU A 212 -11.17 -10.39 -20.29
CA GLU A 212 -9.80 -10.56 -20.77
C GLU A 212 -9.59 -11.84 -21.62
N LEU A 213 -10.44 -12.87 -21.45
CA LEU A 213 -10.40 -14.10 -22.25
C LEU A 213 -11.16 -14.00 -23.59
N ALA A 214 -11.87 -12.89 -23.83
CA ALA A 214 -12.68 -12.68 -25.01
C ALA A 214 -12.01 -11.82 -26.10
N VAL A 215 -10.70 -11.54 -25.97
CA VAL A 215 -9.89 -10.74 -26.92
C VAL A 215 -8.76 -11.56 -27.51
#